data_AF-A0AAD4QBE7-F1
#
_entry.id   AF-A0AAD4QBE7-F1
#
_cell.length_a   1.000
_cell.length_b   1.000
_cell.length_c   1.000
_cell.angle_alpha   90.00
_cell.angle_beta   90.00
_cell.angle_gamma   90.00
#
_symmetry.space_group_name_H-M   'P 1'
#
loop_
_entity.id
_entity.type
_entity.pdbx_description
1 polymer ?
#
loop_
_entity_poly.entity_id
_entity_poly.type
_entity_poly.pdbx_seq_one_letter_code
_entity_poly.pdbx_strand_id
1 'polypeptide(L)'
;RYFEDLEFLFVKHRVSDQQEKKKTAVTGIYPDVGVAILWESVSQFNNPDYSYDDFKAEIIGLYPEAKAAMEYRPADLDRLVADRASTPICTVEELGVYYREFLLISRILIANNHHGSDKQLEAHRFLLAGFGSNLAVDIRIRLECKFPDQPYDVQAVCDAARDILIQQSYTPS
;
A
#
# COMPACT_ATOMS: atom_id res chain seq x y z
N ARG A 1 11.43 1.74 2.74
CA ARG A 1 12.43 1.51 1.67
C ARG A 1 13.88 1.67 2.12
N TYR A 2 14.37 2.86 2.50
CA TYR A 2 15.77 3.03 2.96
C TYR A 2 16.18 2.08 4.11
N PHE A 3 15.43 2.12 5.21
CA PHE A 3 15.69 1.26 6.37
C PHE A 3 15.44 -0.23 6.09
N GLU A 4 14.50 -0.56 5.20
CA GLU A 4 14.25 -1.95 4.77
C GLU A 4 15.45 -2.53 4.01
N ASP A 5 16.05 -1.74 3.11
CA ASP A 5 17.24 -2.14 2.36
C ASP A 5 18.44 -2.35 3.30
N LEU A 6 18.62 -1.46 4.28
CA LEU A 6 19.65 -1.61 5.32
C LEU A 6 19.43 -2.83 6.21
N GLU A 7 18.20 -3.09 6.64
CA GLU A 7 17.85 -4.27 7.45
C GLU A 7 18.12 -5.57 6.70
N PHE A 8 17.77 -5.62 5.41
CA PHE A 8 18.11 -6.74 4.55
C PHE A 8 19.63 -6.96 4.48
N LEU A 9 20.42 -5.88 4.35
CA LEU A 9 21.88 -5.95 4.34
C LEU A 9 22.44 -6.41 5.69
N PHE A 10 21.91 -5.94 6.81
CA PHE A 10 22.33 -6.41 8.14
C PHE A 10 22.09 -7.89 8.33
N VAL A 11 20.93 -8.40 7.91
CA VAL A 11 20.64 -9.84 7.96
C VAL A 11 21.61 -10.61 7.06
N LYS A 12 21.81 -10.16 5.82
CA LYS A 12 22.71 -10.81 4.85
C LYS A 12 24.15 -10.88 5.34
N HIS A 13 24.64 -9.81 5.96
CA HIS A 13 26.01 -9.69 6.45
C HIS A 13 26.18 -10.06 7.92
N ARG A 14 25.11 -10.52 8.58
CA ARG A 14 25.09 -10.93 10.01
C ARG A 14 25.55 -9.83 10.96
N VAL A 15 25.23 -8.59 10.65
CA VAL A 15 25.49 -7.44 11.53
C VAL A 15 24.48 -7.49 12.68
N SER A 16 24.96 -7.82 13.87
CA SER A 16 24.14 -7.94 15.08
C SER A 16 24.37 -6.80 16.09
N ASP A 17 25.52 -6.12 16.02
CA ASP A 17 25.86 -5.03 16.92
C ASP A 17 24.99 -3.80 16.65
N GLN A 18 24.36 -3.27 17.70
CA GLN A 18 23.40 -2.16 17.58
C GLN A 18 24.11 -0.86 17.18
N GLN A 19 25.31 -0.63 17.70
CA GLN A 19 26.07 0.58 17.39
C GLN A 19 26.63 0.52 15.96
N GLU A 20 27.04 -0.65 15.50
CA GLU A 20 27.44 -0.91 14.12
C GLU A 20 26.27 -0.63 13.16
N LYS A 21 25.06 -1.11 13.46
CA LYS A 21 23.86 -0.81 12.66
C LYS A 21 23.57 0.68 12.56
N LYS A 22 23.64 1.41 13.68
CA LYS A 22 23.45 2.88 13.71
C LYS A 22 24.51 3.58 12.85
N LYS A 23 25.78 3.22 13.01
CA LYS A 23 26.89 3.78 12.22
C LYS A 23 26.73 3.48 10.74
N THR A 24 26.40 2.25 10.35
CA THR A 24 26.17 1.88 8.94
C THR A 24 24.97 2.60 8.37
N ALA A 25 23.92 2.88 9.15
CA ALA A 25 22.80 3.70 8.69
C ALA A 25 23.20 5.16 8.41
N VAL A 26 24.09 5.75 9.21
CA VAL A 26 24.59 7.11 8.91
C VAL A 26 25.58 7.12 7.74
N THR A 27 26.43 6.09 7.64
CA THR A 27 27.60 6.10 6.74
C THR A 27 27.41 5.34 5.42
N GLY A 28 26.44 4.43 5.34
CA GLY A 28 26.36 3.42 4.27
C GLY A 28 25.76 3.90 2.95
N ILE A 29 25.01 5.00 2.95
CA ILE A 29 24.35 5.53 1.76
C ILE A 29 24.32 7.06 1.88
N TYR A 30 25.32 7.73 1.31
CA TYR A 30 25.35 9.20 1.24
C TYR A 30 24.76 9.69 -0.09
N PRO A 31 23.74 10.57 -0.04
CA PRO A 31 23.60 11.61 -1.06
C PRO A 31 23.97 13.01 -0.55
N ASP A 32 24.03 13.26 0.77
CA ASP A 32 24.31 14.60 1.31
C ASP A 32 24.94 14.59 2.71
N VAL A 33 25.94 15.45 2.93
CA VAL A 33 26.66 15.64 4.21
C VAL A 33 25.73 16.23 5.28
N GLY A 34 24.77 17.08 4.87
CA GLY A 34 23.81 17.70 5.79
C GLY A 34 22.91 16.68 6.49
N VAL A 35 22.48 15.64 5.76
CA VAL A 35 21.63 14.56 6.31
C VAL A 35 22.39 13.73 7.35
N ALA A 36 23.66 13.41 7.10
CA ALA A 36 24.46 12.66 8.08
C ALA A 36 24.68 13.44 9.37
N ILE A 37 25.01 14.74 9.28
CA ILE A 37 25.15 15.60 10.47
C ILE A 37 23.84 15.64 11.27
N LEU A 38 22.70 15.74 10.58
CA LEU A 38 21.39 15.72 11.23
C LEU A 38 21.15 14.39 11.95
N TRP A 39 21.47 13.25 11.33
CA TRP A 39 21.25 11.93 11.94
C TRP A 39 22.24 11.62 13.07
N GLU A 40 23.46 12.15 13.02
CA GLU A 40 24.42 12.05 14.13
C GLU A 40 24.02 12.91 15.33
N SER A 41 23.24 13.97 15.10
CA SER A 41 22.77 14.88 16.15
C SER A 41 21.65 14.31 17.02
N VAL A 42 21.01 13.21 16.58
CA VAL A 42 19.91 12.59 17.34
C VAL A 42 20.44 11.94 18.61
N SER A 43 19.67 12.06 19.68
CA SER A 43 20.12 11.67 21.03
C SER A 43 20.42 10.16 21.12
N GLN A 44 19.71 9.36 20.34
CA GLN A 44 19.83 7.91 20.36
C GLN A 44 21.01 7.37 19.54
N PHE A 45 21.68 8.20 18.72
CA PHE A 45 22.85 7.75 17.95
C PHE A 45 24.07 7.46 18.83
N ASN A 46 24.35 8.37 19.77
CA ASN A 46 25.53 8.28 20.64
C ASN A 46 25.26 7.59 21.98
N ASN A 47 23.99 7.35 22.31
CA ASN A 47 23.63 6.70 23.56
C ASN A 47 23.52 5.17 23.38
N PRO A 48 24.37 4.38 24.09
CA PRO A 48 24.40 2.92 23.98
C PRO A 48 23.18 2.24 24.62
N ASP A 49 22.41 2.94 25.46
CA ASP A 49 21.22 2.39 26.11
C ASP A 49 20.03 2.27 25.13
N TYR A 50 20.10 2.93 23.98
CA TYR A 50 19.05 2.88 22.95
C TYR A 50 19.39 1.88 21.86
N SER A 51 18.37 1.21 21.35
CA SER A 51 18.51 0.25 20.25
C SER A 51 18.62 0.95 18.88
N TYR A 52 18.93 0.17 17.85
CA TYR A 52 18.80 0.63 16.46
C TYR A 52 17.36 1.01 16.10
N ASP A 53 16.37 0.30 16.66
CA ASP A 53 14.95 0.57 16.38
C ASP A 53 14.48 1.88 16.99
N ASP A 54 14.96 2.21 18.19
CA ASP A 54 14.75 3.54 18.78
C ASP A 54 15.31 4.59 17.84
N PHE A 55 16.60 4.50 17.50
CA PHE A 55 17.29 5.45 16.62
C PHE A 55 16.57 5.65 15.28
N LYS A 56 16.11 4.54 14.67
CA LYS A 56 15.30 4.56 13.45
C LYS A 56 13.99 5.33 13.65
N ALA A 57 13.30 5.14 14.78
CA ALA A 57 12.08 5.86 15.09
C ALA A 57 12.30 7.37 15.27
N GLU A 58 13.38 7.79 15.93
CA GLU A 58 13.75 9.21 16.06
C GLU A 58 14.07 9.83 14.69
N ILE A 59 14.82 9.12 13.82
CA ILE A 59 15.08 9.59 12.45
C ILE A 59 13.80 9.69 11.62
N ILE A 60 12.92 8.70 11.67
CA ILE A 60 11.63 8.76 10.96
C ILE A 60 10.81 9.96 11.46
N GLY A 61 10.90 10.29 12.75
CA GLY A 61 10.27 11.47 13.34
C GLY A 61 10.79 12.81 12.78
N LEU A 62 12.03 12.87 12.29
CA LEU A 62 12.59 14.07 11.66
C LEU A 62 12.02 14.35 10.27
N TYR A 63 11.37 13.37 9.64
CA TYR A 63 10.78 13.48 8.31
C TYR A 63 9.25 13.28 8.36
N PRO A 64 8.50 14.23 8.95
CA PRO A 64 7.05 14.15 9.03
C PRO A 64 6.38 14.06 7.64
N GLU A 65 6.99 14.62 6.59
CA GLU A 65 6.53 14.48 5.21
C GLU A 65 6.65 13.05 4.67
N ALA A 66 7.68 12.30 5.06
CA ALA A 66 7.84 10.89 4.68
C ALA A 66 6.80 10.02 5.40
N LYS A 67 6.47 10.38 6.64
CA LYS A 67 5.38 9.76 7.41
C LYS A 67 4.02 10.09 6.80
N ALA A 68 3.76 11.35 6.45
CA ALA A 68 2.52 11.79 5.81
C ALA A 68 2.31 11.17 4.43
N ALA A 69 3.37 11.00 3.64
CA ALA A 69 3.31 10.31 2.34
C ALA A 69 3.03 8.79 2.48
N MET A 70 3.28 8.21 3.64
CA MET A 70 2.95 6.82 3.97
C MET A 70 1.59 6.66 4.69
N GLU A 71 0.95 7.76 5.09
CA GLU A 71 -0.33 7.75 5.80
C GLU A 71 -1.48 7.98 4.83
N TYR A 72 -1.93 6.91 4.18
CA TYR A 72 -3.28 6.91 3.60
C TYR A 72 -4.31 6.93 4.74
N ARG A 73 -5.37 7.71 4.55
CA ARG A 73 -6.52 7.80 5.45
C ARG A 73 -7.71 7.06 4.83
N PRO A 74 -8.69 6.61 5.62
CA PRO A 74 -9.91 5.99 5.07
C PRO A 74 -10.60 6.86 4.00
N ALA A 75 -10.56 8.18 4.20
CA ALA A 75 -11.10 9.16 3.24
C ALA A 75 -10.42 9.12 1.86
N ASP A 76 -9.16 8.70 1.77
CA ASP A 76 -8.44 8.59 0.48
C ASP A 76 -8.98 7.40 -0.32
N LEU A 77 -9.33 6.31 0.36
CA LEU A 77 -9.99 5.16 -0.27
C LEU A 77 -11.40 5.53 -0.74
N ASP A 78 -12.18 6.21 0.11
CA ASP A 78 -13.52 6.69 -0.24
C ASP A 78 -13.48 7.65 -1.44
N ARG A 79 -12.49 8.56 -1.47
CA ARG A 79 -12.28 9.48 -2.60
C ARG A 79 -11.94 8.75 -3.88
N LEU A 80 -11.02 7.77 -3.83
CA LEU A 80 -10.67 6.95 -4.99
C LEU A 80 -11.90 6.22 -5.54
N VAL A 81 -12.71 5.63 -4.66
CA VAL A 81 -13.94 4.93 -5.03
C VAL A 81 -14.96 5.89 -5.65
N ALA A 82 -15.18 7.06 -5.06
CA ALA A 82 -16.14 8.05 -5.57
C ALA A 82 -15.73 8.64 -6.92
N ASP A 83 -14.44 8.94 -7.10
CA ASP A 83 -13.88 9.44 -8.36
C ASP A 83 -14.05 8.40 -9.48
N ARG A 84 -13.77 7.13 -9.16
CA ARG A 84 -13.94 6.04 -10.12
C ARG A 84 -15.39 5.69 -10.41
N ALA A 85 -16.27 5.76 -9.41
CA ALA A 85 -17.71 5.61 -9.64
C ALA A 85 -18.26 6.68 -10.58
N SER A 86 -17.67 7.89 -10.57
CA SER A 86 -18.04 9.00 -11.46
C SER A 86 -17.42 8.89 -12.86
N THR A 87 -16.34 8.13 -13.01
CA THR A 87 -15.62 7.95 -14.28
C THR A 87 -15.66 6.47 -14.71
N PRO A 88 -16.54 6.10 -15.65
CA PRO A 88 -16.72 4.70 -16.06
C PRO A 88 -15.41 4.04 -16.48
N ILE A 89 -15.19 2.82 -16.01
CA ILE A 89 -14.09 1.97 -16.45
C ILE A 89 -14.52 1.28 -17.74
N CYS A 90 -13.89 1.65 -18.86
CA CYS A 90 -14.26 1.16 -20.18
C CYS A 90 -13.20 0.22 -20.78
N THR A 91 -11.98 0.22 -20.26
CA THR A 91 -10.88 -0.60 -20.79
C THR A 91 -10.17 -1.43 -19.73
N VAL A 92 -9.47 -2.47 -20.16
CA VAL A 92 -8.68 -3.33 -19.27
C VAL A 92 -7.50 -2.56 -18.67
N GLU A 93 -6.93 -1.60 -19.40
CA GLU A 93 -5.86 -0.73 -18.92
C GLU A 93 -6.37 0.15 -17.76
N GLU A 94 -7.54 0.74 -17.95
CA GLU A 94 -8.25 1.56 -16.97
C GLU A 94 -8.64 0.77 -15.71
N LEU A 95 -9.04 -0.50 -15.87
CA LEU A 95 -9.26 -1.43 -14.76
C LEU A 95 -7.94 -1.68 -14.01
N GLY A 96 -6.84 -1.89 -14.75
CA GLY A 96 -5.53 -2.15 -14.17
C GLY A 96 -4.99 -0.98 -13.34
N VAL A 97 -5.20 0.26 -13.77
CA VAL A 97 -4.84 1.47 -13.00
C VAL A 97 -5.62 1.50 -11.69
N TYR A 98 -6.95 1.43 -11.78
CA TYR A 98 -7.82 1.47 -10.60
C TYR A 98 -7.50 0.36 -9.60
N TYR A 99 -7.30 -0.86 -10.08
CA TYR A 99 -6.99 -2.00 -9.21
C TYR A 99 -5.68 -1.81 -8.43
N ARG A 100 -4.62 -1.31 -9.08
CA ARG A 100 -3.33 -1.08 -8.42
C ARG A 100 -3.42 0.02 -7.38
N GLU A 101 -4.10 1.12 -7.69
CA GLU A 101 -4.31 2.22 -6.75
C GLU A 101 -5.16 1.77 -5.55
N PHE A 102 -6.23 1.02 -5.80
CA PHE A 102 -7.06 0.44 -4.76
C PHE A 102 -6.26 -0.48 -3.83
N LEU A 103 -5.44 -1.38 -4.40
CA LEU A 103 -4.58 -2.28 -3.62
C LEU A 103 -3.54 -1.53 -2.80
N LEU A 104 -2.93 -0.48 -3.35
CA LEU A 104 -1.94 0.32 -2.64
C LEU A 104 -2.55 0.95 -1.39
N ILE A 105 -3.66 1.67 -1.56
CA ILE A 105 -4.32 2.39 -0.47
C ILE A 105 -4.89 1.40 0.55
N SER A 106 -5.62 0.37 0.11
CA SER A 106 -6.23 -0.62 1.02
C SER A 106 -5.19 -1.39 1.83
N ARG A 107 -4.07 -1.80 1.23
CA ARG A 107 -3.02 -2.53 1.97
C ARG A 107 -2.31 -1.66 3.00
N ILE A 108 -2.02 -0.41 2.68
CA ILE A 108 -1.40 0.51 3.65
C ILE A 108 -2.38 0.81 4.79
N LEU A 109 -3.66 1.02 4.49
CA LEU A 109 -4.69 1.23 5.50
C LEU A 109 -4.87 0.04 6.46
N ILE A 110 -4.76 -1.19 5.94
CA ILE A 110 -4.75 -2.42 6.74
C ILE A 110 -3.48 -2.50 7.59
N ALA A 111 -2.31 -2.26 6.99
CA ALA A 111 -1.02 -2.32 7.69
C ALA A 111 -0.93 -1.30 8.85
N ASN A 112 -1.53 -0.13 8.67
CA ASN A 112 -1.54 0.94 9.68
C ASN A 112 -2.62 0.75 10.76
N ASN A 113 -3.35 -0.39 10.78
CA ASN A 113 -4.48 -0.64 11.69
C ASN A 113 -5.57 0.46 11.68
N HIS A 114 -5.64 1.29 10.64
CA HIS A 114 -6.74 2.25 10.48
C HIS A 114 -8.07 1.55 10.18
N HIS A 115 -8.00 0.28 9.77
CA HIS A 115 -9.14 -0.58 9.49
C HIS A 115 -9.01 -1.82 10.38
N GLY A 116 -9.89 -1.94 11.39
CA GLY A 116 -9.98 -3.15 12.20
C GLY A 116 -10.20 -4.40 11.33
N SER A 117 -9.84 -5.56 11.88
CA SER A 117 -9.87 -6.90 11.25
C SER A 117 -11.16 -7.23 10.47
N ASP A 118 -12.29 -6.59 10.78
CA ASP A 118 -13.58 -6.81 10.10
C ASP A 118 -13.63 -6.31 8.65
N LYS A 119 -12.83 -5.30 8.26
CA LYS A 119 -12.95 -4.69 6.91
C LYS A 119 -12.07 -5.31 5.83
N GLN A 120 -11.14 -6.19 6.18
CA GLN A 120 -10.47 -7.03 5.17
C GLN A 120 -11.50 -7.91 4.44
N LEU A 121 -12.57 -8.29 5.15
CA LEU A 121 -13.73 -9.02 4.63
C LEU A 121 -14.61 -8.15 3.72
N GLU A 122 -14.46 -6.82 3.71
CA GLU A 122 -15.30 -5.89 2.93
C GLU A 122 -14.55 -5.18 1.80
N ALA A 123 -13.23 -5.39 1.64
CA ALA A 123 -12.45 -4.73 0.60
C ALA A 123 -13.01 -4.98 -0.81
N HIS A 124 -13.58 -6.17 -1.06
CA HIS A 124 -14.25 -6.47 -2.33
C HIS A 124 -15.48 -5.58 -2.56
N ARG A 125 -16.21 -5.18 -1.50
CA ARG A 125 -17.37 -4.28 -1.59
C ARG A 125 -16.95 -2.86 -1.96
N PHE A 126 -15.86 -2.36 -1.37
CA PHE A 126 -15.30 -1.06 -1.72
C PHE A 126 -14.81 -1.01 -3.16
N LEU A 127 -14.13 -2.07 -3.62
CA LEU A 127 -13.74 -2.18 -5.02
C LEU A 127 -14.97 -2.20 -5.93
N LEU A 128 -16.01 -2.97 -5.56
CA LEU A 128 -17.26 -3.04 -6.33
C LEU A 128 -17.96 -1.68 -6.44
N ALA A 129 -17.90 -0.85 -5.40
CA ALA A 129 -18.51 0.47 -5.37
C ALA A 129 -17.85 1.47 -6.32
N GLY A 130 -16.59 1.23 -6.74
CA GLY A 130 -15.90 2.10 -7.69
C GLY A 130 -16.19 1.79 -9.16
N PHE A 131 -16.94 0.72 -9.46
CA PHE A 131 -17.43 0.48 -10.81
C PHE A 131 -18.74 1.25 -11.03
N GLY A 132 -18.94 1.75 -12.26
CA GLY A 132 -20.21 2.33 -12.68
C GLY A 132 -21.36 1.30 -12.57
N SER A 133 -22.59 1.80 -12.42
CA SER A 133 -23.78 0.98 -12.09
C SER A 133 -23.97 -0.22 -13.00
N ASN A 134 -23.74 -0.09 -14.31
CA ASN A 134 -23.94 -1.16 -15.28
C ASN A 134 -22.88 -2.26 -15.14
N LEU A 135 -21.60 -1.88 -15.12
CA LEU A 135 -20.49 -2.81 -14.97
C LEU A 135 -20.52 -3.52 -13.60
N ALA A 136 -20.91 -2.81 -12.54
CA ALA A 136 -21.05 -3.39 -11.20
C ALA A 136 -22.12 -4.50 -11.14
N VAL A 137 -23.23 -4.35 -11.86
CA VAL A 137 -24.29 -5.37 -11.94
C VAL A 137 -23.78 -6.60 -12.69
N ASP A 138 -23.14 -6.41 -13.85
CA ASP A 138 -22.59 -7.52 -14.64
C ASP A 138 -21.54 -8.31 -13.86
N ILE A 139 -20.66 -7.60 -13.13
CA ILE A 139 -19.67 -8.24 -12.25
C ILE A 139 -20.34 -9.07 -11.16
N ARG A 140 -21.39 -8.56 -10.51
CA ARG A 140 -22.12 -9.30 -9.47
C ARG A 140 -22.75 -10.58 -10.02
N ILE A 141 -23.42 -10.50 -11.16
CA ILE A 141 -24.02 -11.67 -11.82
C ILE A 141 -22.94 -12.72 -12.13
N ARG A 142 -21.81 -12.29 -12.69
CA ARG A 142 -20.67 -13.16 -13.01
C ARG A 142 -20.11 -13.84 -11.75
N LEU A 143 -20.00 -13.11 -10.65
CA LEU A 143 -19.52 -13.63 -9.36
C LEU A 143 -20.51 -14.60 -8.74
N GLU A 144 -21.81 -14.32 -8.76
CA GLU A 144 -22.87 -15.22 -8.25
C GLU A 144 -22.89 -16.55 -9.03
N CYS A 145 -22.68 -16.52 -10.34
CA CYS A 145 -22.56 -17.75 -11.14
C CYS A 145 -21.30 -18.57 -10.79
N LYS A 146 -20.19 -17.91 -10.42
CA LYS A 146 -18.90 -18.57 -10.19
C LYS A 146 -18.70 -19.01 -8.74
N PHE A 147 -19.27 -18.28 -7.79
CA PHE A 147 -19.14 -18.46 -6.34
C PHE A 147 -20.51 -18.41 -5.66
N PRO A 148 -21.42 -19.37 -5.95
CA PRO A 148 -22.71 -19.41 -5.28
C PRO A 148 -22.50 -19.66 -3.78
N ASP A 149 -23.05 -18.78 -2.95
CA ASP A 149 -22.98 -18.83 -1.48
C ASP A 149 -21.56 -18.88 -0.87
N GLN A 150 -20.54 -18.53 -1.65
CA GLN A 150 -19.15 -18.51 -1.21
C GLN A 150 -18.61 -17.07 -1.14
N PRO A 151 -17.80 -16.74 -0.12
CA PRO A 151 -17.11 -15.45 -0.09
C PRO A 151 -16.10 -15.39 -1.23
N TYR A 152 -16.03 -14.23 -1.88
CA TYR A 152 -15.05 -13.93 -2.92
C TYR A 152 -14.16 -12.76 -2.47
N ASP A 153 -12.95 -12.72 -3.02
CA ASP A 153 -11.96 -11.71 -2.69
C ASP A 153 -11.91 -10.60 -3.75
N VAL A 154 -11.02 -9.63 -3.52
CA VAL A 154 -10.79 -8.50 -4.43
C VAL A 154 -10.27 -8.98 -5.79
N GLN A 155 -9.52 -10.08 -5.83
CA GLN A 155 -8.98 -10.65 -7.07
C GLN A 155 -10.10 -11.20 -7.95
N ALA A 156 -11.05 -11.95 -7.38
CA ALA A 156 -12.19 -12.48 -8.08
C ALA A 156 -13.04 -11.38 -8.74
N VAL A 157 -13.24 -10.25 -8.05
CA VAL A 157 -13.93 -9.06 -8.59
C VAL A 157 -13.21 -8.51 -9.81
N CYS A 158 -11.88 -8.33 -9.73
CA CYS A 158 -11.09 -7.83 -10.84
C CYS A 158 -11.03 -8.79 -12.02
N ASP A 159 -11.00 -10.09 -11.77
CA ASP A 159 -11.03 -11.09 -12.84
C ASP A 159 -12.37 -11.09 -13.57
N ALA A 160 -13.49 -11.00 -12.84
CA ALA A 160 -14.82 -10.85 -13.42
C ALA A 160 -14.94 -9.55 -14.25
N ALA A 161 -14.45 -8.42 -13.73
CA ALA A 161 -14.45 -7.16 -14.45
C ALA A 161 -13.65 -7.24 -15.76
N ARG A 162 -12.48 -7.89 -15.73
CA ARG A 162 -11.63 -8.09 -16.90
C ARG A 162 -12.34 -8.91 -17.98
N ASP A 163 -12.94 -10.03 -17.60
CA ASP A 163 -13.68 -10.89 -18.52
C ASP A 163 -14.80 -10.12 -19.25
N ILE A 164 -15.55 -9.30 -18.52
CA ILE A 164 -16.66 -8.51 -19.06
C ILE A 164 -16.14 -7.45 -20.03
N LEU A 165 -15.09 -6.71 -19.66
CA LEU A 165 -14.50 -5.68 -20.53
C LEU A 165 -13.94 -6.28 -21.82
N ILE A 166 -13.30 -7.45 -21.72
CA ILE A 166 -12.83 -8.20 -22.89
C ILE A 166 -14.01 -8.62 -23.77
N GLN A 167 -15.09 -9.17 -23.19
CA GLN A 167 -16.28 -9.56 -23.95
C GLN A 167 -16.93 -8.38 -24.67
N GLN A 168 -17.03 -7.22 -24.01
CA GLN A 168 -17.57 -5.99 -24.60
C GLN A 168 -16.72 -5.47 -25.78
N SER A 169 -15.40 -5.71 -25.76
CA SER A 169 -14.52 -5.36 -26.87
C SER A 169 -14.69 -6.26 -28.11
N TYR A 170 -15.21 -7.48 -27.93
CA TYR A 170 -15.41 -8.45 -29.02
C TYR A 170 -16.83 -8.43 -29.62
N THR A 171 -17.76 -7.71 -29.02
CA THR A 171 -19.10 -7.49 -29.57
C THR A 171 -19.14 -6.13 -30.29
N PRO A 172 -18.84 -6.05 -31.60
CA PRO A 172 -19.07 -4.83 -32.35
C PRO A 172 -20.58 -4.58 -32.43
N SER A 173 -20.97 -3.36 -32.09
CA SER A 173 -22.34 -2.85 -32.24
C SER A 173 -22.75 -2.69 -33.70
#